data_AF-A0A1A9MHP1-F1
#
_entry.id   AF-A0A1A9MHP1-F1
#
_cell.length_a   1.000
_cell.length_b   1.000
_cell.length_c   1.000
_cell.angle_alpha   90.00
_cell.angle_beta   90.00
_cell.angle_gamma   90.00
#
_symmetry.space_group_name_H-M   'P 1'
#
loop_
_entity.id
_entity.type
_entity.pdbx_description
1 polymer ?
#
loop_
_entity_poly.entity_id
_entity_poly.type
_entity_poly.pdbx_seq_one_letter_code
_entity_poly.pdbx_strand_id
1 'polypeptide(L)'
;MMAVLAMSTTACAENKVPVQYSQLSLSPLTVHRQDTENVRIDFKVPMESQYYVAGADYEVVNGSLSVRILRCSIHEQCKAMADLLPGLSPSVGSVVIPFTGNRVRIAHGDGIQAFDI
;
A
#
# COMPACT_ATOMS: atom_id res chain seq x y z
N MET A 1 17.52 -16.84 -53.25
CA MET A 1 18.00 -16.38 -51.93
C MET A 1 16.88 -15.51 -51.36
N MET A 2 16.02 -16.08 -50.52
CA MET A 2 14.79 -15.43 -50.04
C MET A 2 15.10 -14.76 -48.69
N ALA A 3 15.03 -13.43 -48.63
CA ALA A 3 15.32 -12.67 -47.43
C ALA A 3 14.16 -12.75 -46.44
N VAL A 4 14.47 -13.17 -45.20
CA VAL A 4 13.55 -13.23 -44.07
C VAL A 4 13.51 -11.85 -43.40
N LEU A 5 12.34 -11.21 -43.37
CA LEU A 5 12.08 -10.01 -42.55
C LEU A 5 11.25 -10.44 -41.35
N ALA A 6 11.92 -10.83 -40.27
CA ALA A 6 11.30 -11.05 -38.97
C ALA A 6 11.03 -9.69 -38.32
N MET A 7 9.77 -9.26 -38.33
CA MET A 7 9.32 -8.09 -37.56
C MET A 7 9.22 -8.50 -36.09
N SER A 8 10.26 -8.23 -35.31
CA SER A 8 10.22 -8.35 -33.86
C SER A 8 9.38 -7.21 -33.29
N THR A 9 8.10 -7.49 -33.00
CA THR A 9 7.27 -6.60 -32.18
C THR A 9 7.81 -6.66 -30.75
N THR A 10 8.55 -5.65 -30.33
CA THR A 10 8.80 -5.41 -28.91
C THR A 10 7.45 -5.03 -28.29
N ALA A 11 6.73 -6.01 -27.77
CA ALA A 11 5.64 -5.75 -26.85
C ALA A 11 6.27 -5.06 -25.63
N CYS A 12 6.09 -3.74 -25.52
CA CYS A 12 6.27 -3.05 -24.26
C CYS A 12 5.26 -3.67 -23.29
N ALA A 13 5.70 -4.66 -22.52
CA ALA A 13 5.00 -5.03 -21.29
C ALA A 13 5.08 -3.78 -20.41
N GLU A 14 4.02 -2.97 -20.47
CA GLU A 14 3.83 -1.83 -19.59
C GLU A 14 3.62 -2.39 -18.19
N ASN A 15 4.74 -2.73 -17.54
CA ASN A 15 4.78 -3.04 -16.13
C ASN A 15 4.44 -1.73 -15.41
N LYS A 16 3.14 -1.45 -15.28
CA LYS A 16 2.64 -0.35 -14.46
C LYS A 16 3.03 -0.65 -13.02
N VAL A 17 4.18 -0.14 -12.61
CA VAL A 17 4.60 -0.15 -11.21
C VAL A 17 3.52 0.63 -10.44
N PRO A 18 2.89 0.02 -9.40
CA PRO A 18 1.88 0.71 -8.64
C PRO A 18 2.45 2.02 -8.10
N VAL A 19 1.73 3.13 -8.31
CA VAL A 19 2.11 4.42 -7.75
C VAL A 19 1.92 4.34 -6.24
N GLN A 20 2.96 4.62 -5.47
CA GLN A 20 2.92 4.50 -4.01
C GLN A 20 2.92 5.87 -3.33
N TYR A 21 2.38 5.93 -2.11
CA TYR A 21 2.51 7.10 -1.26
C TYR A 21 3.95 7.25 -0.76
N SER A 22 4.41 8.50 -0.62
CA SER A 22 5.62 8.81 0.13
C SER A 22 5.37 8.71 1.64
N GLN A 23 6.42 8.63 2.44
CA GLN A 23 6.31 8.70 3.90
C GLN A 23 5.64 10.00 4.35
N LEU A 24 6.02 11.14 3.74
CA LEU A 24 5.47 12.45 4.09
C LEU A 24 3.98 12.56 3.78
N SER A 25 3.51 11.95 2.69
CA SER A 25 2.10 12.00 2.28
C SER A 25 1.19 11.39 3.35
N LEU A 26 1.62 10.33 4.02
CA LEU A 26 0.85 9.61 5.03
C LEU A 26 1.06 10.15 6.46
N SER A 27 1.92 11.14 6.64
CA SER A 27 2.26 11.69 7.95
C SER A 27 1.15 12.61 8.52
N PRO A 28 0.81 12.53 9.82
CA PRO A 28 1.36 11.59 10.80
C PRO A 28 0.87 10.16 10.56
N LEU A 29 1.79 9.19 10.66
CA LEU A 29 1.51 7.76 10.60
C LEU A 29 1.94 7.12 11.91
N THR A 30 1.04 6.35 12.53
CA THR A 30 1.30 5.60 13.75
C THR A 30 0.87 4.14 13.62
N VAL A 31 1.57 3.28 14.35
CA VAL A 31 1.27 1.85 14.43
C VAL A 31 1.15 1.50 15.90
N HIS A 32 0.09 0.80 16.28
CA HIS A 32 -0.11 0.34 17.64
C HIS A 32 -0.88 -0.98 17.68
N ARG A 33 -0.69 -1.72 18.76
CA ARG A 33 -1.46 -2.92 19.04
C ARG A 33 -2.90 -2.52 19.36
N GLN A 34 -3.87 -3.07 18.62
CA GLN A 34 -5.29 -2.88 18.92
C GLN A 34 -5.76 -3.86 19.99
N ASP A 35 -5.34 -5.11 19.88
CA ASP A 35 -5.62 -6.18 20.83
C ASP A 35 -4.54 -7.27 20.74
N THR A 36 -4.78 -8.46 21.30
CA THR A 36 -3.79 -9.55 21.30
C THR A 36 -3.47 -10.12 19.92
N GLU A 37 -4.36 -9.94 18.95
CA GLU A 37 -4.31 -10.57 17.63
C GLU A 37 -4.23 -9.56 16.48
N ASN A 38 -4.45 -8.27 16.75
CA ASN A 38 -4.57 -7.24 15.73
C ASN A 38 -3.66 -6.03 15.96
N VAL A 39 -3.19 -5.48 14.85
CA VAL A 39 -2.48 -4.20 14.77
C VAL A 39 -3.33 -3.19 14.04
N ARG A 40 -3.34 -1.96 14.56
CA ARG A 40 -3.96 -0.81 13.92
C ARG A 40 -2.91 0.16 13.43
N ILE A 41 -3.08 0.61 12.19
CA ILE A 41 -2.23 1.62 11.56
C ILE A 41 -3.11 2.82 11.27
N ASP A 42 -2.83 3.95 11.93
CA ASP A 42 -3.50 5.23 11.66
C ASP A 42 -2.57 6.12 10.83
N PHE A 43 -3.13 6.84 9.87
CA PHE A 43 -2.37 7.71 8.99
C PHE A 43 -3.21 8.88 8.47
N LYS A 44 -2.54 9.90 7.94
CA LYS A 44 -3.21 10.97 7.19
C LYS A 44 -3.62 10.47 5.81
N VAL A 45 -4.88 10.69 5.43
CA VAL A 45 -5.36 10.44 4.06
C VAL A 45 -5.06 11.68 3.20
N PRO A 46 -4.24 11.56 2.14
CA PRO A 46 -3.99 12.65 1.21
C PRO A 46 -5.25 13.00 0.43
N MET A 47 -5.54 14.29 0.28
CA MET A 47 -6.59 14.75 -0.62
C MET A 47 -6.05 14.78 -2.04
N GLU A 48 -6.58 13.91 -2.89
CA GLU A 48 -6.16 13.76 -4.28
C GLU A 48 -7.35 13.75 -5.22
N SER A 49 -7.18 14.26 -6.44
CA SER A 49 -8.25 14.32 -7.44
C SER A 49 -8.27 13.12 -8.39
N GLN A 50 -7.17 12.36 -8.47
CA GLN A 50 -6.99 11.26 -9.42
C GLN A 50 -6.80 9.90 -8.73
N TYR A 51 -6.64 9.93 -7.40
CA TYR A 51 -6.33 8.76 -6.60
C TYR A 51 -7.14 8.77 -5.31
N TYR A 52 -7.28 7.59 -4.72
CA TYR A 52 -7.89 7.40 -3.41
C TYR A 52 -7.17 6.30 -2.63
N VAL A 53 -7.32 6.32 -1.31
CA VAL A 53 -6.83 5.25 -0.44
C VAL A 53 -7.87 4.13 -0.38
N ALA A 54 -7.55 2.94 -0.90
CA ALA A 54 -8.47 1.79 -0.79
C ALA A 54 -8.33 1.03 0.54
N GLY A 55 -7.15 1.09 1.15
CA GLY A 55 -6.79 0.28 2.32
C GLY A 55 -5.33 -0.12 2.25
N ALA A 56 -5.00 -1.32 2.72
CA ALA A 56 -3.65 -1.85 2.73
C ALA A 56 -3.56 -3.29 2.19
N ASP A 57 -2.48 -3.57 1.46
CA ASP A 57 -2.00 -4.92 1.28
C ASP A 57 -0.99 -5.25 2.38
N TYR A 58 -0.94 -6.51 2.78
CA TYR A 58 0.01 -6.95 3.79
C TYR A 58 0.44 -8.40 3.60
N GLU A 59 1.63 -8.71 4.09
CA GLU A 59 2.19 -10.05 4.14
C GLU A 59 3.13 -10.16 5.35
N VAL A 60 3.38 -11.38 5.82
CA VAL A 60 4.37 -11.63 6.87
C VAL A 60 5.67 -12.11 6.25
N VAL A 61 6.74 -11.33 6.39
CA VAL A 61 8.06 -11.64 5.84
C VAL A 61 9.07 -11.67 6.98
N ASN A 62 9.72 -12.82 7.18
CA ASN A 62 10.71 -13.02 8.25
C ASN A 62 10.20 -12.60 9.64
N GLY A 63 8.93 -12.92 9.95
CA GLY A 63 8.30 -12.60 11.23
C GLY A 63 7.91 -11.12 11.43
N SER A 64 8.12 -10.25 10.43
CA SER A 64 7.64 -8.87 10.43
C SER A 64 6.42 -8.73 9.51
N LEU A 65 5.47 -7.89 9.90
CA LEU A 65 4.35 -7.51 9.05
C LEU A 65 4.83 -6.47 8.02
N SER A 66 4.87 -6.83 6.75
CA SER A 66 5.11 -5.93 5.63
C SER A 66 3.78 -5.39 5.14
N VAL A 67 3.63 -4.07 5.09
CA VAL A 67 2.37 -3.39 4.75
C VAL A 67 2.61 -2.38 3.64
N ARG A 68 1.67 -2.28 2.71
CA ARG A 68 1.64 -1.23 1.67
C ARG A 68 0.26 -0.59 1.64
N ILE A 69 0.18 0.70 1.97
CA ILE A 69 -1.05 1.48 1.81
C ILE A 69 -1.29 1.73 0.32
N LEU A 70 -2.45 1.35 -0.18
CA LEU A 70 -2.75 1.38 -1.61
C LEU A 70 -3.24 2.76 -2.05
N ARG A 71 -2.48 3.38 -2.97
CA ARG A 71 -2.89 4.57 -3.73
C ARG A 71 -3.48 4.12 -5.05
N CYS A 72 -4.80 4.14 -5.14
CA CYS A 72 -5.54 3.56 -6.26
C CYS A 72 -6.05 4.64 -7.20
N SER A 73 -5.93 4.45 -8.52
CA SER A 73 -6.51 5.40 -9.48
C SER A 73 -8.03 5.31 -9.46
N ILE A 74 -8.72 6.45 -9.58
CA ILE A 74 -10.19 6.48 -9.71
C ILE A 74 -10.70 5.79 -11.00
N HIS A 75 -9.81 5.54 -11.97
CA HIS A 75 -10.13 4.90 -13.23
C HIS A 75 -9.92 3.38 -13.22
N GLU A 76 -9.37 2.82 -12.13
CA GLU A 76 -9.04 1.40 -12.01
C GLU A 76 -9.75 0.81 -10.79
N GLN A 77 -10.17 -0.45 -10.87
CA GLN A 77 -10.69 -1.15 -9.70
C GLN A 77 -9.51 -1.63 -8.85
N CYS A 78 -9.48 -1.16 -7.61
CA CYS A 78 -8.45 -1.49 -6.64
C CYS A 78 -9.09 -2.12 -5.41
N LYS A 79 -8.61 -3.30 -5.03
CA LYS A 79 -9.09 -4.04 -3.86
C LYS A 79 -7.94 -4.26 -2.90
N ALA A 80 -8.08 -3.76 -1.68
CA ALA A 80 -7.12 -3.99 -0.61
C ALA A 80 -7.37 -5.34 0.07
N MET A 81 -6.35 -5.88 0.72
CA MET A 81 -6.50 -7.03 1.63
C MET A 81 -7.13 -6.63 2.96
N ALA A 82 -6.77 -5.45 3.48
CA ALA A 82 -7.38 -4.82 4.64
C ALA A 82 -8.01 -3.49 4.22
N ASP A 83 -9.33 -3.39 4.34
CA ASP A 83 -10.07 -2.20 3.94
C ASP A 83 -9.83 -1.02 4.90
N LEU A 84 -9.92 0.19 4.36
CA LEU A 84 -9.94 1.41 5.16
C LEU A 84 -11.17 1.42 6.08
N LEU A 85 -10.97 1.71 7.38
CA LEU A 85 -12.08 1.79 8.33
C LEU A 85 -13.07 2.92 7.96
N PRO A 86 -14.39 2.66 7.96
CA PRO A 86 -15.40 3.66 7.66
C PRO A 86 -15.65 4.61 8.83
N GLY A 87 -16.26 5.77 8.55
CA GLY A 87 -16.77 6.70 9.57
C GLY A 87 -15.72 7.62 10.21
N LEU A 88 -14.49 7.63 9.69
CA LEU A 88 -13.44 8.57 10.11
C LEU A 88 -13.57 9.90 9.38
N SER A 89 -12.96 10.95 9.95
CA SER A 89 -12.81 12.24 9.29
C SER A 89 -12.10 12.07 7.93
N PRO A 90 -12.43 12.85 6.88
CA PRO A 90 -11.89 12.66 5.52
C PRO A 90 -10.36 12.70 5.41
N SER A 91 -9.67 13.28 6.40
CA SER A 91 -8.22 13.41 6.47
C SER A 91 -7.54 12.31 7.29
N VAL A 92 -8.29 11.40 7.90
CA VAL A 92 -7.79 10.35 8.80
C VAL A 92 -8.14 8.99 8.23
N GLY A 93 -7.13 8.15 8.08
CA GLY A 93 -7.25 6.78 7.62
C GLY A 93 -6.82 5.81 8.69
N SER A 94 -7.47 4.67 8.74
CA SER A 94 -7.10 3.60 9.66
C SER A 94 -7.32 2.24 8.99
N VAL A 95 -6.39 1.32 9.20
CA VAL A 95 -6.53 -0.08 8.80
C VAL A 95 -6.22 -0.99 9.98
N VAL A 96 -6.92 -2.12 10.05
CA VAL A 96 -6.71 -3.15 11.07
C VAL A 96 -6.27 -4.43 10.39
N ILE A 97 -5.15 -4.98 10.84
CA ILE A 97 -4.50 -6.13 10.23
C ILE A 97 -4.28 -7.21 11.30
N PRO A 98 -4.73 -8.45 11.09
CA PRO A 98 -4.41 -9.57 11.96
C PRO A 98 -2.90 -9.84 11.97
N PHE A 99 -2.26 -9.63 13.13
CA PHE A 99 -0.83 -9.87 13.33
C PHE A 99 -0.50 -9.91 14.82
N THR A 100 0.17 -10.99 15.25
CA THR A 100 0.56 -11.22 16.65
C THR A 100 2.02 -10.91 16.96
N GLY A 101 2.83 -10.65 15.92
CA GLY A 101 4.24 -10.27 16.07
C GLY A 101 4.42 -8.85 16.60
N ASN A 102 5.67 -8.39 16.62
CA ASN A 102 6.06 -7.14 17.27
C ASN A 102 6.74 -6.13 16.34
N ARG A 103 6.84 -6.43 15.04
CA ARG A 103 7.52 -5.56 14.09
C ARG A 103 6.71 -5.36 12.81
N VAL A 104 6.49 -4.09 12.47
CA VAL A 104 5.73 -3.67 11.30
C VAL A 104 6.62 -2.82 10.40
N ARG A 105 6.58 -3.08 9.10
CA ARG A 105 7.34 -2.37 8.06
C ARG A 105 6.35 -1.87 7.03
N ILE A 106 6.26 -0.56 6.86
CA ILE A 106 5.39 0.06 5.88
C ILE A 106 6.24 0.48 4.68
N ALA A 107 5.91 -0.07 3.53
CA ALA A 107 6.53 0.27 2.26
C ALA A 107 5.90 1.52 1.67
N HIS A 108 6.77 2.44 1.26
CA HIS A 108 6.44 3.71 0.60
C HIS A 108 7.20 3.80 -0.71
N GLY A 109 6.77 4.71 -1.59
CA GLY A 109 7.48 4.98 -2.84
C GLY A 109 8.91 5.51 -2.66
N ASP A 110 9.20 6.07 -1.48
CA ASP A 110 10.48 6.70 -1.11
C ASP A 110 11.26 5.91 -0.04
N GLY A 111 10.79 4.72 0.37
CA GLY A 111 11.53 3.87 1.30
C GLY A 111 10.63 3.01 2.20
N ILE A 112 11.19 2.56 3.33
CA ILE A 112 10.48 1.71 4.30
C ILE A 112 10.53 2.39 5.67
N GLN A 113 9.37 2.56 6.29
CA GLN A 113 9.24 3.02 7.67
C GLN A 113 8.98 1.81 8.58
N ALA A 114 9.74 1.65 9.66
CA ALA A 114 9.65 0.50 10.55
C ALA A 114 9.21 0.90 11.96
N PHE A 115 8.40 0.05 12.59
CA PHE A 115 7.80 0.24 13.91
C PHE A 115 7.95 -1.03 14.73
N ASP A 116 8.33 -0.87 15.99
CA ASP A 116 8.28 -1.93 17.01
C ASP A 116 7.05 -1.68 17.90
N ILE A 117 6.25 -2.72 18.15
CA ILE A 117 4.94 -2.64 18.85
C ILE A 117 4.72 -3.78 19.85
#